data_AF-A0A172UG54-F1
#
_entry.id   AF-A0A172UG54-F1
#
_cell.length_a   1.000
_cell.length_b   1.000
_cell.length_c   1.000
_cell.angle_alpha   90.00
_cell.angle_beta   90.00
_cell.angle_gamma   90.00
#
_symmetry.space_group_name_H-M   'P 1'
#
loop_
_entity.id
_entity.type
_entity.pdbx_description
1 polymer ?
#
loop_
_entity_poly.entity_id
_entity_poly.type
_entity_poly.pdbx_seq_one_letter_code
_entity_poly.pdbx_strand_id
1 'polypeptide(L)'
;MSNRTDTYALAYECCDTVLREDGRFPTIDAIRDRIGVNSPTVISRAIKDWTLHFANKHKETFERPDMPAVMLDTAVSLWQLALKEASKQFDEQRQQLEENARNDQALIVQLQQQLVDQQTQWDTERSQLSQHNEELRHTNAELATALAEARQSLSHTNAELASTREALSRAEGSLSTSKAALQAQESAWSHRFDQQHDWHLARIEEEKNAARQEHARTITALGRELEDFRLELATAQARITQLMQQLSDRHEHQLKWEADLATLRAQLAAREVELQAEKDKCRRLHELVRKQRRPAQNTPDKAAG
;
A
#
# COMPACT_ATOMS: atom_id res chain seq x y z
N MET A 1 -48.17 -75.27 112.70
CA MET A 1 -48.42 -74.19 111.73
C MET A 1 -48.20 -74.76 110.33
N SER A 2 -49.08 -74.70 109.35
CA SER A 2 -50.54 -74.60 109.28
C SER A 2 -50.87 -75.07 107.85
N ASN A 3 -51.77 -76.05 107.76
CA ASN A 3 -52.62 -76.45 106.63
C ASN A 3 -51.99 -76.64 105.23
N ARG A 4 -51.85 -77.91 104.81
CA ARG A 4 -51.87 -78.29 103.38
C ARG A 4 -53.27 -77.97 102.84
N THR A 5 -53.47 -76.75 102.36
CA THR A 5 -54.71 -76.38 101.65
C THR A 5 -54.80 -77.22 100.38
N ASP A 6 -55.94 -77.90 100.21
CA ASP A 6 -56.22 -78.79 99.08
C ASP A 6 -56.10 -78.02 97.75
N THR A 7 -55.33 -78.55 96.80
CA THR A 7 -55.07 -77.95 95.47
C THR A 7 -56.37 -77.59 94.74
N TYR A 8 -57.45 -78.33 95.00
CA TYR A 8 -58.77 -78.06 94.46
C TYR A 8 -59.36 -76.72 94.92
N ALA A 9 -59.31 -76.42 96.23
CA ALA A 9 -59.89 -75.20 96.79
C ALA A 9 -59.16 -73.95 96.28
N LEU A 10 -57.82 -74.02 96.21
CA LEU A 10 -57.00 -72.95 95.64
C LEU A 10 -57.32 -72.72 94.15
N ALA A 11 -57.48 -73.78 93.36
CA ALA A 11 -57.85 -73.66 91.96
C ALA A 11 -59.26 -73.07 91.77
N TYR A 12 -60.22 -73.44 92.63
CA TYR A 12 -61.59 -72.95 92.59
C TYR A 12 -61.68 -71.45 92.91
N GLU A 13 -61.03 -71.00 93.97
CA GLU A 13 -60.96 -69.57 94.33
C GLU A 13 -60.23 -68.76 93.24
N CYS A 14 -59.16 -69.34 92.68
CA CYS A 14 -58.40 -68.68 91.62
C CYS A 14 -59.25 -68.39 90.37
N CYS A 15 -60.27 -69.22 90.08
CA CYS A 15 -61.16 -69.00 88.94
C CYS A 15 -61.87 -67.64 88.98
N ASP A 16 -62.33 -67.20 90.17
CA ASP A 16 -63.05 -65.93 90.31
C ASP A 16 -62.09 -64.73 90.12
N THR A 17 -60.85 -64.86 90.58
CA THR A 17 -59.79 -63.86 90.38
C THR A 17 -59.42 -63.68 88.90
N VAL A 18 -59.25 -64.78 88.16
CA VAL A 18 -58.89 -64.74 86.73
C VAL A 18 -59.97 -64.03 85.91
N LEU A 19 -61.24 -64.34 86.16
CA LEU A 19 -62.33 -63.70 85.43
C LEU A 19 -62.38 -62.18 85.71
N ARG A 20 -62.17 -61.75 86.96
CA ARG A 20 -62.25 -60.33 87.34
C ARG A 20 -61.08 -59.50 86.81
N GLU A 21 -59.88 -60.05 86.78
CA GLU A 21 -58.69 -59.30 86.38
C GLU A 21 -58.44 -59.36 84.86
N ASP A 22 -58.58 -60.54 84.25
CA ASP A 22 -58.21 -60.73 82.84
C ASP A 22 -59.41 -60.55 81.89
N GLY A 23 -60.64 -60.48 82.43
CA GLY A 23 -61.87 -60.35 81.64
C GLY A 23 -62.15 -61.55 80.73
N ARG A 24 -61.50 -62.69 80.99
CA ARG A 24 -61.57 -63.92 80.20
C ARG A 24 -61.96 -65.10 81.09
N PHE A 25 -62.58 -66.12 80.50
CA PHE A 25 -62.93 -67.33 81.25
C PHE A 25 -61.67 -68.09 81.73
N PRO A 26 -61.70 -68.69 82.93
CA PRO A 26 -60.53 -69.31 83.52
C PRO A 26 -60.05 -70.52 82.71
N THR A 27 -58.77 -70.49 82.32
CA THR A 27 -58.11 -71.61 81.61
C THR A 27 -57.16 -72.33 82.57
N ILE A 28 -56.89 -73.63 82.33
CA ILE A 28 -56.01 -74.45 83.18
C ILE A 28 -54.63 -73.79 83.35
N ASP A 29 -54.06 -73.24 82.27
CA ASP A 29 -52.76 -72.57 82.31
C ASP A 29 -52.79 -71.29 83.14
N ALA A 30 -53.82 -70.45 82.99
CA ALA A 30 -53.99 -69.21 83.73
C ALA A 30 -54.11 -69.43 85.25
N ILE A 31 -54.76 -70.52 85.65
CA ILE A 31 -54.87 -70.89 87.07
C ILE A 31 -53.57 -71.53 87.55
N ARG A 32 -52.95 -72.41 86.76
CA ARG A 32 -51.68 -73.07 87.09
C ARG A 32 -50.58 -72.06 87.40
N ASP A 33 -50.46 -71.02 86.56
CA ASP A 33 -49.43 -69.99 86.70
C ASP A 33 -49.61 -69.17 88.00
N ARG A 34 -50.85 -69.05 88.49
CA ARG A 34 -51.19 -68.29 89.72
C ARG A 34 -51.09 -69.12 90.99
N ILE A 35 -51.50 -70.40 90.98
CA ILE A 35 -51.45 -71.26 92.17
C ILE A 35 -50.12 -71.99 92.34
N GLY A 36 -49.29 -72.06 91.29
CA GLY A 36 -47.94 -72.66 91.34
C GLY A 36 -47.90 -74.19 91.52
N VAL A 37 -49.05 -74.87 91.47
CA VAL A 37 -49.17 -76.33 91.67
C VAL A 37 -49.45 -77.03 90.34
N ASN A 38 -48.69 -78.10 90.06
CA ASN A 38 -48.79 -78.85 88.81
C ASN A 38 -49.74 -80.06 88.93
N SER A 39 -51.05 -79.81 89.00
CA SER A 39 -52.09 -80.85 88.95
C SER A 39 -53.24 -80.48 87.98
N PRO A 40 -53.05 -80.65 86.65
CA PRO A 40 -54.00 -80.21 85.63
C PRO A 40 -55.41 -80.84 85.76
N THR A 41 -55.50 -82.08 86.22
CA THR A 41 -56.77 -82.80 86.40
C THR A 41 -57.60 -82.23 87.54
N VAL A 42 -56.96 -81.80 88.64
CA VAL A 42 -57.64 -81.19 89.79
C VAL A 42 -58.08 -79.76 89.46
N ILE A 43 -57.23 -79.00 88.76
CA ILE A 43 -57.55 -77.65 88.26
C ILE A 43 -58.73 -77.70 87.28
N SER A 44 -58.72 -78.64 86.31
CA SER A 44 -59.83 -78.79 85.35
C SER A 44 -61.16 -79.11 86.03
N ARG A 45 -61.14 -79.93 87.09
CA ARG A 45 -62.35 -80.23 87.88
C ARG A 45 -62.86 -78.99 88.61
N ALA A 46 -61.96 -78.23 89.26
CA ALA A 46 -62.30 -76.98 89.93
C ALA A 46 -62.88 -75.93 88.97
N ILE A 47 -62.32 -75.79 87.76
CA ILE A 47 -62.86 -74.88 86.72
C ILE A 47 -64.27 -75.30 86.32
N LYS A 48 -64.52 -76.60 86.08
CA LYS A 48 -65.84 -77.07 85.67
C LYS A 48 -66.90 -76.82 86.75
N ASP A 49 -66.57 -77.15 88.00
CA ASP A 49 -67.47 -76.96 89.13
C ASP A 49 -67.70 -75.46 89.40
N TRP A 50 -66.67 -74.62 89.24
CA TRP A 50 -66.80 -73.16 89.31
C TRP A 50 -67.63 -72.59 88.17
N THR A 51 -67.44 -73.04 86.93
CA THR A 51 -68.18 -72.53 85.76
C THR A 51 -69.68 -72.84 85.88
N LEU A 52 -70.02 -74.02 86.41
CA LEU A 52 -71.41 -74.41 86.65
C LEU A 52 -72.03 -73.57 87.77
N HIS A 53 -71.29 -73.31 88.86
CA HIS A 53 -71.72 -72.38 89.92
C HIS A 53 -71.86 -70.94 89.42
N PHE A 54 -70.92 -70.46 88.61
CA PHE A 54 -70.93 -69.13 88.01
C PHE A 54 -72.14 -68.95 87.10
N ALA A 55 -72.42 -69.91 86.22
CA ALA A 55 -73.57 -69.87 85.33
C ALA A 55 -74.90 -69.88 86.11
N ASN A 56 -75.03 -70.71 87.16
CA ASN A 56 -76.23 -70.74 87.99
C ASN A 56 -76.43 -69.42 88.76
N LYS A 57 -75.37 -68.89 89.37
CA LYS A 57 -75.41 -67.60 90.08
C LYS A 57 -75.76 -66.44 89.14
N HIS A 58 -75.22 -66.41 87.93
CA HIS A 58 -75.53 -65.36 86.97
C HIS A 58 -76.93 -65.49 86.37
N LYS A 59 -77.45 -66.70 86.16
CA LYS A 59 -78.87 -66.90 85.79
C LYS A 59 -79.81 -66.34 86.84
N GLU A 60 -79.56 -66.62 88.13
CA GLU A 60 -80.31 -66.03 89.24
C GLU A 60 -80.13 -64.50 89.34
N THR A 61 -78.98 -63.96 88.92
CA THR A 61 -78.73 -62.51 88.90
C THR A 61 -79.41 -61.80 87.72
N PHE A 62 -79.68 -62.51 86.62
CA PHE A 62 -80.47 -62.01 85.49
C PHE A 62 -81.98 -62.15 85.74
N GLU A 63 -82.39 -63.19 86.46
CA GLU A 63 -83.73 -63.32 87.04
C GLU A 63 -83.85 -62.43 88.30
N ARG A 64 -83.68 -61.10 88.16
CA ARG A 64 -84.02 -60.17 89.24
C ARG A 64 -85.54 -60.17 89.44
N PRO A 65 -86.08 -60.67 90.57
CA PRO A 65 -87.51 -60.76 90.78
C PRO A 65 -88.21 -59.40 90.95
N ASP A 66 -87.44 -58.33 91.17
CA ASP A 66 -87.93 -56.98 91.48
C ASP A 66 -88.03 -56.04 90.26
N MET A 67 -87.73 -56.50 89.05
CA MET A 67 -87.91 -55.70 87.83
C MET A 67 -89.22 -56.09 87.13
N PRO A 68 -90.22 -55.20 87.05
CA PRO A 68 -91.44 -55.47 86.31
C PRO A 68 -91.12 -55.77 84.85
N ALA A 69 -91.75 -56.80 84.26
CA ALA A 69 -91.54 -57.19 82.86
C ALA A 69 -91.70 -56.00 81.88
N VAL A 70 -92.58 -55.06 82.22
CA VAL A 70 -92.78 -53.81 81.47
C VAL A 70 -91.51 -52.96 81.37
N MET A 71 -90.67 -52.92 82.42
CA MET A 71 -89.41 -52.18 82.38
C MET A 71 -88.37 -52.85 81.47
N LEU A 72 -88.32 -54.19 81.45
CA LEU A 72 -87.47 -54.94 80.51
C LEU A 72 -87.89 -54.66 79.06
N ASP A 73 -89.19 -54.67 78.77
CA ASP A 73 -89.71 -54.35 77.43
C ASP A 73 -89.41 -52.90 77.03
N THR A 74 -89.49 -51.94 77.96
CA THR A 74 -89.09 -50.55 77.71
C THR A 74 -87.57 -50.41 77.49
N ALA A 75 -86.74 -51.17 78.21
CA ALA A 75 -85.30 -51.15 78.01
C ALA A 75 -84.91 -51.77 76.66
N VAL A 76 -85.56 -52.87 76.26
CA VAL A 76 -85.36 -53.51 74.96
C VAL A 76 -85.80 -52.57 73.83
N SER A 77 -86.94 -51.91 73.96
CA SER A 77 -87.41 -50.95 72.94
C SER A 77 -86.55 -49.68 72.86
N LEU A 78 -86.09 -49.13 73.99
CA LEU A 78 -85.13 -48.02 74.01
C LEU A 78 -83.80 -48.42 73.37
N TRP A 79 -83.31 -49.62 73.65
CA TRP A 79 -82.10 -50.16 73.02
C TRP A 79 -82.28 -50.34 71.50
N GLN A 80 -83.42 -50.87 71.06
CA GLN A 80 -83.75 -50.98 69.64
C GLN A 80 -83.85 -49.60 68.95
N LEU A 81 -84.40 -48.60 69.63
CA LEU A 81 -84.47 -47.23 69.13
C LEU A 81 -83.06 -46.61 69.02
N ALA A 82 -82.23 -46.78 70.05
CA ALA A 82 -80.84 -46.33 70.04
C ALA A 82 -80.04 -47.02 68.93
N LEU A 83 -80.25 -48.32 68.69
CA LEU A 83 -79.66 -49.07 67.58
C LEU A 83 -80.09 -48.53 66.22
N LYS A 84 -81.37 -48.19 66.04
CA LYS A 84 -81.88 -47.59 64.81
C LYS A 84 -81.28 -46.21 64.56
N GLU A 85 -81.23 -45.36 65.59
CA GLU A 85 -80.66 -44.02 65.46
C GLU A 85 -79.15 -44.07 65.20
N ALA A 86 -78.43 -44.96 65.90
CA ALA A 86 -77.01 -45.20 65.62
C ALA A 86 -76.78 -45.71 64.20
N SER A 87 -77.57 -46.68 63.73
CA SER A 87 -77.51 -47.17 62.33
C SER A 87 -77.71 -46.02 61.35
N LYS A 88 -78.72 -45.18 61.57
CA LYS A 88 -79.01 -44.03 60.72
C LYS A 88 -77.86 -43.02 60.69
N GLN A 89 -77.29 -42.68 61.84
CA GLN A 89 -76.13 -41.79 61.94
C GLN A 89 -74.91 -42.38 61.24
N PHE A 90 -74.67 -43.69 61.37
CA PHE A 90 -73.59 -44.38 60.66
C PHE A 90 -73.80 -44.37 59.15
N ASP A 91 -75.03 -44.58 58.67
CA ASP A 91 -75.35 -44.54 57.25
C ASP A 91 -75.18 -43.12 56.67
N GLU A 92 -75.61 -42.09 57.41
CA GLU A 92 -75.41 -40.67 57.04
C GLU A 92 -73.92 -40.31 56.96
N GLN A 93 -73.12 -40.69 57.98
CA GLN A 93 -71.67 -40.48 57.98
C GLN A 93 -70.99 -41.22 56.83
N ARG A 94 -71.41 -42.46 56.56
CA ARG A 94 -70.88 -43.25 55.45
C ARG A 94 -71.18 -42.58 54.11
N GLN A 95 -72.40 -42.10 53.89
CA GLN A 95 -72.76 -41.38 52.67
C GLN A 95 -71.92 -40.11 52.50
N GLN A 96 -71.72 -39.33 53.57
CA GLN A 96 -70.87 -38.15 53.54
C GLN A 96 -69.41 -38.48 53.20
N LEU A 97 -68.86 -39.54 53.79
CA LEU A 97 -67.50 -39.99 53.48
C LEU A 97 -67.37 -40.50 52.04
N GLU A 98 -68.38 -41.22 51.53
CA GLU A 98 -68.41 -41.67 50.14
C GLU A 98 -68.52 -40.49 49.15
N GLU A 99 -69.30 -39.46 49.49
CA GLU A 99 -69.39 -38.24 48.68
C GLU A 99 -68.08 -37.43 48.70
N ASN A 100 -67.47 -37.27 49.87
CA ASN A 100 -66.16 -36.62 50.00
C ASN A 100 -65.08 -37.38 49.23
N ALA A 101 -65.03 -38.71 49.33
CA ALA A 101 -64.09 -39.53 48.59
C ALA A 101 -64.27 -39.41 47.06
N ARG A 102 -65.53 -39.30 46.58
CA ARG A 102 -65.81 -39.04 45.16
C ARG A 102 -65.36 -37.66 44.73
N ASN A 103 -65.60 -36.64 45.55
CA ASN A 103 -65.16 -35.27 45.27
C ASN A 103 -63.63 -35.16 45.24
N ASP A 104 -62.95 -35.81 46.19
CA ASP A 104 -61.48 -35.86 46.24
C ASP A 104 -60.91 -36.62 45.03
N GLN A 105 -61.52 -37.74 44.63
CA GLN A 105 -61.13 -38.46 43.42
C GLN A 105 -61.30 -37.60 42.16
N ALA A 106 -62.42 -36.87 42.04
CA ALA A 106 -62.63 -35.97 40.92
C ALA A 106 -61.59 -34.85 40.88
N LEU A 107 -61.25 -34.28 42.05
CA LEU A 107 -60.22 -33.24 42.16
C LEU A 107 -58.82 -33.79 41.81
N ILE A 108 -58.47 -34.98 42.28
CA ILE A 108 -57.19 -35.63 41.97
C ILE A 108 -57.06 -35.85 40.46
N VAL A 109 -58.11 -36.35 39.80
CA VAL A 109 -58.11 -36.55 38.34
C VAL A 109 -57.95 -35.23 37.61
N GLN A 110 -58.64 -34.17 38.05
CA GLN A 110 -58.51 -32.84 37.45
C GLN A 110 -57.09 -32.28 37.60
N LEU A 111 -56.49 -32.39 38.80
CA LEU A 111 -55.13 -31.93 39.05
C LEU A 111 -54.09 -32.75 38.28
N GLN A 112 -54.28 -34.06 38.15
CA GLN A 112 -53.43 -34.92 37.32
C GLN A 112 -53.50 -34.51 35.85
N GLN A 113 -54.70 -34.23 35.34
CA GLN A 113 -54.85 -33.74 33.96
C GLN A 113 -54.14 -32.39 33.77
N GLN A 114 -54.33 -31.44 34.69
CA GLN A 114 -53.64 -30.15 34.63
C GLN A 114 -52.12 -30.29 34.67
N LEU A 115 -51.60 -31.22 35.48
CA LEU A 115 -50.16 -31.47 35.57
C LEU A 115 -49.61 -32.07 34.28
N VAL A 116 -50.33 -33.00 33.67
CA VAL A 116 -49.97 -33.56 32.35
C VAL A 116 -50.03 -32.47 31.27
N ASP A 117 -51.10 -31.68 31.23
CA ASP A 117 -51.25 -30.60 30.25
C ASP A 117 -50.11 -29.58 30.39
N GLN A 118 -49.79 -29.15 31.61
CA GLN A 118 -48.63 -28.29 31.86
C GLN A 118 -47.35 -28.97 31.39
N GLN A 119 -47.08 -30.21 31.79
CA GLN A 119 -45.85 -30.89 31.40
C GLN A 119 -45.69 -30.99 29.88
N THR A 120 -46.78 -31.25 29.15
CA THR A 120 -46.74 -31.22 27.68
C THR A 120 -46.44 -29.83 27.13
N GLN A 121 -47.00 -28.76 27.70
CA GLN A 121 -46.69 -27.38 27.32
C GLN A 121 -45.20 -27.08 27.53
N TRP A 122 -44.67 -27.39 28.71
CA TRP A 122 -43.25 -27.20 29.03
C TRP A 122 -42.33 -27.99 28.08
N ASP A 123 -42.68 -29.23 27.74
CA ASP A 123 -41.91 -30.03 26.79
C ASP A 123 -41.96 -29.45 25.38
N THR A 124 -43.13 -28.94 24.94
CA THR A 124 -43.23 -28.26 23.64
C THR A 124 -42.40 -26.98 23.58
N GLU A 125 -42.49 -26.11 24.60
CA GLU A 125 -41.71 -24.88 24.68
C GLU A 125 -40.21 -25.18 24.73
N ARG A 126 -39.80 -26.19 25.51
CA ARG A 126 -38.41 -26.63 25.58
C ARG A 126 -37.91 -27.13 24.22
N SER A 127 -38.73 -27.87 23.48
CA SER A 127 -38.39 -28.33 22.14
C SER A 127 -38.21 -27.16 21.17
N GLN A 128 -39.13 -26.18 21.19
CA GLN A 128 -39.06 -24.98 20.35
C GLN A 128 -37.84 -24.13 20.67
N LEU A 129 -37.55 -23.90 21.96
CA LEU A 129 -36.35 -23.19 22.39
C LEU A 129 -35.07 -23.92 21.98
N SER A 130 -35.07 -25.25 22.01
CA SER A 130 -33.92 -26.04 21.57
C SER A 130 -33.69 -25.93 20.05
N GLN A 131 -34.76 -25.98 19.26
CA GLN A 131 -34.70 -25.80 17.80
C GLN A 131 -34.20 -24.39 17.46
N HIS A 132 -34.76 -23.37 18.11
CA HIS A 132 -34.35 -21.98 17.88
C HIS A 132 -32.89 -21.73 18.28
N ASN A 133 -32.41 -22.33 19.38
CA ASN A 133 -30.99 -22.25 19.74
C ASN A 133 -30.08 -22.91 18.70
N GLU A 134 -30.50 -24.02 18.11
CA GLU A 134 -29.73 -24.69 17.07
C GLU A 134 -29.69 -23.88 15.77
N GLU A 135 -30.82 -23.26 15.38
CA GLU A 135 -30.89 -22.30 14.27
C GLU A 135 -29.97 -21.09 14.51
N LEU A 136 -29.99 -20.52 15.71
CA LEU A 136 -29.10 -19.42 16.09
C LEU A 136 -27.62 -19.84 16.08
N ARG A 137 -27.31 -21.08 16.49
CA ARG A 137 -25.94 -21.60 16.40
C ARG A 137 -25.50 -21.78 14.95
N HIS A 138 -26.38 -22.31 14.11
CA HIS A 138 -26.10 -22.52 12.70
C HIS A 138 -25.84 -21.19 11.98
N THR A 139 -26.75 -20.22 12.14
CA THR A 139 -26.60 -18.88 11.56
C THR A 139 -25.37 -18.15 12.09
N ASN A 140 -25.04 -18.26 13.39
CA ASN A 140 -23.80 -17.70 13.93
C ASN A 140 -22.56 -18.36 13.34
N ALA A 141 -22.58 -19.68 13.09
CA ALA A 141 -21.48 -20.38 12.44
C ALA A 141 -21.30 -19.91 10.99
N GLU A 142 -22.38 -19.77 10.23
CA GLU A 142 -22.36 -19.24 8.86
C GLU A 142 -21.84 -17.79 8.80
N LEU A 143 -22.28 -16.94 9.72
CA LEU A 143 -21.78 -15.57 9.82
C LEU A 143 -20.29 -15.54 10.20
N ALA A 144 -19.85 -16.42 11.10
CA ALA A 144 -18.45 -16.53 11.46
C ALA A 144 -17.57 -16.97 10.28
N THR A 145 -18.03 -17.93 9.48
CA THR A 145 -17.32 -18.36 8.26
C THR A 145 -17.28 -17.27 7.21
N ALA A 146 -18.41 -16.60 6.93
CA ALA A 146 -18.47 -15.50 5.97
C ALA A 146 -17.56 -14.33 6.39
N LEU A 147 -17.50 -14.03 7.69
CA LEU A 147 -16.62 -13.00 8.24
C LEU A 147 -15.14 -13.39 8.12
N ALA A 148 -14.80 -14.66 8.32
CA ALA A 148 -13.44 -15.16 8.13
C ALA A 148 -12.99 -15.06 6.66
N GLU A 149 -13.86 -15.44 5.72
CA GLU A 149 -13.61 -15.33 4.27
C GLU A 149 -13.44 -13.87 3.84
N ALA A 150 -14.30 -12.96 4.34
CA ALA A 150 -14.19 -11.53 4.06
C ALA A 150 -12.89 -10.91 4.62
N ARG A 151 -12.43 -11.36 5.80
CA ARG A 151 -11.13 -10.94 6.35
C ARG A 151 -9.97 -11.43 5.50
N GLN A 152 -10.04 -12.67 5.02
CA GLN A 152 -9.00 -13.24 4.17
C GLN A 152 -8.93 -12.52 2.81
N SER A 153 -10.06 -12.23 2.18
CA SER A 153 -10.09 -11.48 0.91
C SER A 153 -9.58 -10.05 1.07
N LEU A 154 -9.94 -9.37 2.17
CA LEU A 154 -9.42 -8.04 2.49
C LEU A 154 -7.90 -8.07 2.73
N SER A 155 -7.40 -9.09 3.43
CA SER A 155 -5.95 -9.26 3.62
C SER A 155 -5.22 -9.49 2.29
N HIS A 156 -5.80 -10.30 1.39
CA HIS A 156 -5.21 -10.58 0.09
C HIS A 156 -5.16 -9.33 -0.80
N THR A 157 -6.28 -8.63 -0.94
CA THR A 157 -6.36 -7.39 -1.73
C THR A 157 -5.45 -6.29 -1.17
N ASN A 158 -5.28 -6.19 0.15
CA ASN A 158 -4.31 -5.27 0.75
C ASN A 158 -2.86 -5.63 0.38
N ALA A 159 -2.50 -6.91 0.33
CA ALA A 159 -1.18 -7.35 -0.10
C ALA A 159 -0.94 -7.06 -1.60
N GLU A 160 -1.95 -7.24 -2.44
CA GLU A 160 -1.91 -6.87 -3.85
C GLU A 160 -1.75 -5.34 -4.03
N LEU A 161 -2.49 -4.53 -3.27
CA LEU A 161 -2.36 -3.08 -3.27
C LEU A 161 -0.97 -2.62 -2.80
N ALA A 162 -0.37 -3.30 -1.81
CA ALA A 162 0.99 -3.02 -1.38
C ALA A 162 2.01 -3.31 -2.49
N SER A 163 1.92 -4.49 -3.12
CA SER A 163 2.85 -4.88 -4.18
C SER A 163 2.74 -4.00 -5.43
N THR A 164 1.51 -3.60 -5.80
CA THR A 164 1.28 -2.66 -6.92
C THR A 164 1.82 -1.26 -6.62
N ARG A 165 1.70 -0.76 -5.38
CA ARG A 165 2.32 0.51 -4.95
C ARG A 165 3.85 0.46 -5.02
N GLU A 166 4.46 -0.64 -4.60
CA GLU A 166 5.92 -0.82 -4.72
C GLU A 166 6.37 -0.91 -6.18
N ALA A 167 5.59 -1.59 -7.04
CA ALA A 167 5.87 -1.64 -8.48
C ALA A 167 5.76 -0.25 -9.13
N LEU A 168 4.73 0.52 -8.78
CA LEU A 168 4.55 1.90 -9.24
C LEU A 168 5.72 2.78 -8.81
N SER A 169 6.09 2.75 -7.52
CA SER A 169 7.22 3.53 -6.99
C SER A 169 8.53 3.21 -7.71
N ARG A 170 8.79 1.93 -8.00
CA ARG A 170 9.95 1.51 -8.79
C ARG A 170 9.91 2.03 -10.23
N ALA A 171 8.75 2.00 -10.87
CA ALA A 171 8.57 2.51 -12.23
C ALA A 171 8.70 4.04 -12.31
N GLU A 172 8.18 4.76 -11.31
CA GLU A 172 8.35 6.21 -11.19
C GLU A 172 9.83 6.57 -10.97
N GLY A 173 10.53 5.82 -10.11
CA GLY A 173 11.97 5.95 -9.92
C GLY A 173 12.77 5.75 -11.20
N SER A 174 12.48 4.69 -11.97
CA SER A 174 13.17 4.42 -13.25
C SER A 174 12.84 5.44 -14.33
N LEU A 175 11.61 5.97 -14.36
CA LEU A 175 11.22 7.04 -15.26
C LEU A 175 11.95 8.34 -14.91
N SER A 176 12.08 8.66 -13.62
CA SER A 176 12.81 9.84 -13.14
C SER A 176 14.29 9.77 -13.53
N THR A 177 14.95 8.63 -13.32
CA THR A 177 16.36 8.45 -13.70
C THR A 177 16.55 8.50 -15.22
N SER A 178 15.65 7.91 -16.00
CA SER A 178 15.66 8.00 -17.45
C SER A 178 15.51 9.44 -17.96
N LYS A 179 14.56 10.21 -17.39
CA LYS A 179 14.39 11.64 -17.71
C LYS A 179 15.65 12.45 -17.37
N ALA A 180 16.25 12.22 -16.20
CA ALA A 180 17.49 12.89 -15.81
C ALA A 180 18.64 12.54 -16.75
N ALA A 181 18.75 11.28 -17.18
CA ALA A 181 19.76 10.85 -18.14
C ALA A 181 19.57 11.49 -19.52
N LEU A 182 18.32 11.57 -20.02
CA LEU A 182 18.01 12.25 -21.27
C LEU A 182 18.31 13.74 -21.20
N GLN A 183 17.97 14.42 -20.11
CA GLN A 183 18.28 15.84 -19.92
C GLN A 183 19.79 16.10 -19.81
N ALA A 184 20.53 15.22 -19.13
CA ALA A 184 21.99 15.27 -19.07
C ALA A 184 22.61 15.04 -20.47
N GLN A 185 22.05 14.12 -21.26
CA GLN A 185 22.48 13.91 -22.63
C GLN A 185 22.19 15.13 -23.50
N GLU A 186 20.98 15.70 -23.44
CA GLU A 186 20.59 16.88 -24.23
C GLU A 186 21.50 18.07 -23.92
N SER A 187 21.75 18.36 -22.64
CA SER A 187 22.67 19.43 -22.24
C SER A 187 24.12 19.17 -22.69
N ALA A 188 24.59 17.92 -22.62
CA ALA A 188 25.92 17.58 -23.13
C ALA A 188 26.03 17.72 -24.65
N TRP A 189 24.99 17.39 -25.40
CA TRP A 189 24.94 17.56 -26.85
C TRP A 189 24.87 19.03 -27.24
N SER A 190 24.02 19.83 -26.60
CA SER A 190 23.97 21.28 -26.80
C SER A 190 25.32 21.91 -26.53
N HIS A 191 25.95 21.58 -25.40
CA HIS A 191 27.26 22.14 -25.05
C HIS A 191 28.35 21.78 -26.06
N ARG A 192 28.38 20.53 -26.55
CA ARG A 192 29.33 20.12 -27.60
C ARG A 192 29.07 20.84 -28.91
N PHE A 193 27.81 21.01 -29.28
CA PHE A 193 27.42 21.74 -30.47
C PHE A 193 27.87 23.20 -30.38
N ASP A 194 27.60 23.88 -29.26
CA ASP A 194 28.02 25.26 -29.02
C ASP A 194 29.54 25.39 -29.08
N GLN A 195 30.29 24.49 -28.42
CA GLN A 195 31.75 24.48 -28.49
C GLN A 195 32.29 24.30 -29.92
N GLN A 196 31.71 23.38 -30.69
CA GLN A 196 32.11 23.17 -32.08
C GLN A 196 31.77 24.39 -32.93
N HIS A 197 30.59 24.98 -32.74
CA HIS A 197 30.16 26.18 -33.43
C HIS A 197 31.10 27.35 -33.16
N ASP A 198 31.39 27.63 -31.88
CA ASP A 198 32.31 28.69 -31.47
C ASP A 198 33.73 28.45 -32.01
N TRP A 199 34.20 27.21 -32.00
CA TRP A 199 35.50 26.86 -32.58
C TRP A 199 35.53 27.14 -34.09
N HIS A 200 34.50 26.77 -34.84
CA HIS A 200 34.40 27.06 -36.27
C HIS A 200 34.32 28.56 -36.55
N LEU A 201 33.56 29.33 -35.76
CA LEU A 201 33.49 30.78 -35.91
C LEU A 201 34.85 31.45 -35.66
N ALA A 202 35.54 31.06 -34.58
CA ALA A 202 36.88 31.54 -34.28
C ALA A 202 37.85 31.21 -35.44
N ARG A 203 37.77 29.98 -35.97
CA ARG A 203 38.60 29.55 -37.09
C ARG A 203 38.36 30.36 -38.37
N ILE A 204 37.10 30.64 -38.69
CA ILE A 204 36.73 31.47 -39.85
C ILE A 204 37.28 32.89 -39.68
N GLU A 205 37.18 33.48 -38.48
CA GLU A 205 37.67 34.83 -38.23
C GLU A 205 39.21 34.89 -38.26
N GLU A 206 39.91 33.85 -37.77
CA GLU A 206 41.36 33.70 -37.93
C GLU A 206 41.78 33.66 -39.40
N GLU A 207 41.14 32.81 -40.22
CA GLU A 207 41.45 32.69 -41.65
C GLU A 207 41.16 33.99 -42.41
N LYS A 208 40.05 34.66 -42.08
CA LYS A 208 39.71 35.98 -42.62
C LYS A 208 40.73 37.05 -42.23
N ASN A 209 41.22 37.04 -40.99
CA ASN A 209 42.26 37.96 -40.55
C ASN A 209 43.62 37.65 -41.19
N ALA A 210 43.97 36.38 -41.38
CA ALA A 210 45.16 35.97 -42.12
C ALA A 210 45.10 36.44 -43.57
N ALA A 211 43.98 36.21 -44.26
CA ALA A 211 43.77 36.71 -45.63
C ALA A 211 43.84 38.24 -45.72
N ARG A 212 43.22 38.96 -44.76
CA ARG A 212 43.35 40.43 -44.67
C ARG A 212 44.79 40.87 -44.49
N GLN A 213 45.58 40.18 -43.66
CA GLN A 213 46.99 40.49 -43.47
C GLN A 213 47.81 40.20 -44.73
N GLU A 214 47.55 39.10 -45.43
CA GLU A 214 48.19 38.79 -46.70
C GLU A 214 47.87 39.85 -47.76
N HIS A 215 46.59 40.21 -47.90
CA HIS A 215 46.18 41.31 -48.79
C HIS A 215 46.81 42.64 -48.39
N ALA A 216 46.91 42.95 -47.09
CA ALA A 216 47.60 44.15 -46.64
C ALA A 216 49.09 44.11 -47.03
N ARG A 217 49.76 42.96 -46.86
CA ARG A 217 51.16 42.78 -47.29
C ARG A 217 51.33 42.95 -48.79
N THR A 218 50.48 42.33 -49.62
CA THR A 218 50.55 42.49 -51.07
C THR A 218 50.28 43.93 -51.50
N ILE A 219 49.30 44.61 -50.90
CA ILE A 219 49.04 46.05 -51.12
C ILE A 219 50.28 46.87 -50.75
N THR A 220 50.92 46.60 -49.60
CA THR A 220 52.14 47.33 -49.23
C THR A 220 53.33 47.07 -50.16
N ALA A 221 53.48 45.84 -50.66
CA ALA A 221 54.54 45.48 -51.60
C ALA A 221 54.33 46.16 -52.96
N LEU A 222 53.12 46.06 -53.53
CA LEU A 222 52.76 46.77 -54.76
C LEU A 222 52.86 48.28 -54.60
N GLY A 223 52.52 48.81 -53.43
CA GLY A 223 52.71 50.23 -53.10
C GLY A 223 54.18 50.65 -53.16
N ARG A 224 55.11 49.82 -52.65
CA ARG A 224 56.56 50.09 -52.76
C ARG A 224 57.04 50.01 -54.20
N GLU A 225 56.65 48.97 -54.94
CA GLU A 225 57.01 48.82 -56.36
C GLU A 225 56.52 50.02 -57.19
N LEU A 226 55.30 50.52 -56.94
CA LEU A 226 54.81 51.72 -57.60
C LEU A 226 55.62 52.98 -57.25
N GLU A 227 56.09 53.13 -56.02
CA GLU A 227 56.98 54.24 -55.66
C GLU A 227 58.37 54.10 -56.31
N ASP A 228 58.91 52.89 -56.38
CA ASP A 228 60.16 52.62 -57.08
C ASP A 228 60.02 52.96 -58.58
N PHE A 229 58.95 52.52 -59.23
CA PHE A 229 58.65 52.89 -60.63
C PHE A 229 58.43 54.39 -60.81
N ARG A 230 57.80 55.07 -59.85
CA ARG A 230 57.66 56.54 -59.89
C ARG A 230 59.02 57.23 -59.80
N LEU A 231 59.93 56.72 -58.97
CA LEU A 231 61.28 57.24 -58.83
C LEU A 231 62.12 56.97 -60.08
N GLU A 232 62.02 55.77 -60.66
CA GLU A 232 62.61 55.44 -61.96
C GLU A 232 62.09 56.34 -63.08
N LEU A 233 60.77 56.57 -63.14
CA LEU A 233 60.17 57.50 -64.10
C LEU A 233 60.71 58.92 -63.91
N ALA A 234 60.78 59.42 -62.67
CA ALA A 234 61.30 60.75 -62.36
C ALA A 234 62.78 60.89 -62.74
N THR A 235 63.60 59.87 -62.47
CA THR A 235 65.03 59.85 -62.86
C THR A 235 65.21 59.77 -64.38
N ALA A 236 64.41 58.94 -65.06
CA ALA A 236 64.40 58.86 -66.53
C ALA A 236 63.97 60.20 -67.16
N GLN A 237 62.93 60.85 -66.62
CA GLN A 237 62.51 62.19 -67.04
C GLN A 237 63.63 63.20 -66.85
N ALA A 238 64.27 63.25 -65.67
CA ALA A 238 65.41 64.13 -65.41
C ALA A 238 66.56 63.89 -66.41
N ARG A 239 66.83 62.63 -66.77
CA ARG A 239 67.86 62.28 -67.76
C ARG A 239 67.50 62.72 -69.17
N ILE A 240 66.23 62.61 -69.58
CA ILE A 240 65.73 63.16 -70.85
C ILE A 240 65.93 64.68 -70.86
N THR A 241 65.56 65.38 -69.78
CA THR A 241 65.76 66.83 -69.67
C THR A 241 67.25 67.19 -69.77
N GLN A 242 68.13 66.43 -69.12
CA GLN A 242 69.58 66.63 -69.21
C GLN A 242 70.12 66.40 -70.62
N LEU A 243 69.68 65.34 -71.33
CA LEU A 243 70.08 65.08 -72.71
C LEU A 243 69.56 66.16 -73.67
N MET A 244 68.34 66.66 -73.45
CA MET A 244 67.81 67.80 -74.19
C MET A 244 68.67 69.05 -73.99
N GLN A 245 69.09 69.34 -72.74
CA GLN A 245 70.00 70.43 -72.44
C GLN A 245 71.36 70.25 -73.14
N GLN A 246 71.93 69.04 -73.10
CA GLN A 246 73.19 68.75 -73.81
C GLN A 246 73.05 68.89 -75.33
N LEU A 247 71.90 68.53 -75.90
CA LEU A 247 71.63 68.70 -77.32
C LEU A 247 71.45 70.18 -77.67
N SER A 248 70.77 70.97 -76.84
CA SER A 248 70.67 72.42 -77.06
C SER A 248 72.04 73.08 -76.98
N ASP A 249 72.85 72.72 -75.97
CA ASP A 249 74.20 73.26 -75.81
C ASP A 249 75.09 72.88 -77.01
N ARG A 250 75.04 71.62 -77.46
CA ARG A 250 75.74 71.18 -78.67
C ARG A 250 75.26 71.90 -79.93
N HIS A 251 73.96 72.13 -80.05
CA HIS A 251 73.39 72.85 -81.18
C HIS A 251 73.83 74.32 -81.16
N GLU A 252 73.88 74.97 -80.00
CA GLU A 252 74.44 76.32 -79.85
C GLU A 252 75.93 76.36 -80.20
N HIS A 253 76.72 75.38 -79.76
CA HIS A 253 78.13 75.26 -80.15
C HIS A 253 78.27 75.04 -81.66
N GLN A 254 77.42 74.22 -82.26
CA GLN A 254 77.40 74.01 -83.70
C GLN A 254 77.08 75.31 -84.45
N LEU A 255 76.06 76.07 -84.02
CA LEU A 255 75.74 77.38 -84.58
C LEU A 255 76.90 78.37 -84.45
N LYS A 256 77.63 78.36 -83.31
CA LYS A 256 78.84 79.16 -83.13
C LYS A 256 79.94 78.73 -84.12
N TRP A 257 80.21 77.43 -84.25
CA TRP A 257 81.21 76.92 -85.19
C TRP A 257 80.84 77.19 -86.65
N GLU A 258 79.55 77.13 -87.00
CA GLU A 258 79.05 77.50 -88.32
C GLU A 258 79.24 79.00 -88.59
N ALA A 259 79.00 79.86 -87.59
CA ALA A 259 79.28 81.29 -87.67
C ALA A 259 80.80 81.58 -87.79
N ASP A 260 81.64 80.88 -87.04
CA ASP A 260 83.10 80.98 -87.11
C ASP A 260 83.62 80.49 -88.48
N LEU A 261 83.07 79.41 -89.03
CA LEU A 261 83.38 78.95 -90.38
C LEU A 261 82.94 79.97 -91.44
N ALA A 262 81.78 80.62 -91.25
CA ALA A 262 81.31 81.67 -92.16
C ALA A 262 82.24 82.89 -92.13
N THR A 263 82.70 83.31 -90.94
CA THR A 263 83.67 84.41 -90.81
C THR A 263 85.04 84.05 -91.38
N LEU A 264 85.54 82.84 -91.15
CA LEU A 264 86.79 82.35 -91.75
C LEU A 264 86.69 82.28 -93.28
N ARG A 265 85.57 81.83 -93.85
CA ARG A 265 85.34 81.86 -95.30
C ARG A 265 85.34 83.29 -95.85
N ALA A 266 84.73 84.24 -95.13
CA ALA A 266 84.75 85.65 -95.51
C ALA A 266 86.18 86.23 -95.47
N GLN A 267 86.98 85.87 -94.45
CA GLN A 267 88.38 86.27 -94.36
C GLN A 267 89.24 85.66 -95.49
N LEU A 268 89.00 84.40 -95.84
CA LEU A 268 89.68 83.72 -96.95
C LEU A 268 89.35 84.37 -98.29
N ALA A 269 88.08 84.67 -98.54
CA ALA A 269 87.65 85.42 -99.73
C ALA A 269 88.29 86.81 -99.80
N ALA A 270 88.38 87.53 -98.66
CA ALA A 270 89.07 88.82 -98.60
C ALA A 270 90.57 88.69 -98.93
N ARG A 271 91.24 87.66 -98.37
CA ARG A 271 92.66 87.36 -98.65
C ARG A 271 92.89 86.95 -100.10
N GLU A 272 91.96 86.24 -100.72
CA GLU A 272 92.03 85.90 -102.15
C GLU A 272 91.91 87.12 -103.04
N VAL A 273 91.04 88.09 -102.69
CA VAL A 273 90.94 89.37 -103.39
C VAL A 273 92.24 90.18 -103.25
N GLU A 274 92.84 90.24 -102.07
CA GLU A 274 94.14 90.89 -101.85
C GLU A 274 95.27 90.22 -102.65
N LEU A 275 95.30 88.88 -102.68
CA LEU A 275 96.27 88.12 -103.46
C LEU A 275 96.11 88.36 -104.97
N GLN A 276 94.88 88.49 -105.45
CA GLN A 276 94.61 88.80 -106.85
C GLN A 276 95.08 90.21 -107.21
N ALA A 277 94.88 91.19 -106.32
CA ALA A 277 95.39 92.55 -106.48
C ALA A 277 96.93 92.61 -106.51
N GLU A 278 97.62 91.80 -105.71
CA GLU A 278 99.09 91.63 -105.73
C GLU A 278 99.58 90.98 -107.03
N LYS A 279 98.88 89.96 -107.54
CA LYS A 279 99.20 89.30 -108.82
C LYS A 279 99.03 90.25 -110.00
N ASP A 280 98.03 91.13 -109.98
CA ASP A 280 97.83 92.13 -111.04
C ASP A 280 98.90 93.24 -110.99
N LYS A 281 99.43 93.58 -109.81
CA LYS A 281 100.64 94.42 -109.66
C LYS A 281 101.88 93.74 -110.26
N CYS A 282 102.09 92.45 -109.98
CA CYS A 282 103.21 91.68 -110.52
C CYS A 282 103.17 91.55 -112.06
N ARG A 283 101.96 91.41 -112.64
CA ARG A 283 101.78 91.39 -114.10
C ARG A 283 102.14 92.73 -114.75
N ARG A 284 101.72 93.85 -114.15
CA ARG A 284 102.06 95.20 -114.64
C ARG A 284 103.57 95.48 -114.59
N LEU A 285 104.28 94.94 -113.60
CA LEU A 285 105.75 95.05 -113.50
C LEU A 285 106.48 94.17 -114.53
N HIS A 286 105.95 92.99 -114.86
CA HIS A 286 106.54 92.11 -115.87
C HIS A 286 106.42 92.65 -117.31
N GLU A 287 105.36 93.41 -117.63
CA GLU A 287 105.19 93.99 -118.98
C GLU A 287 106.12 95.19 -119.25
N LEU A 288 106.57 95.90 -118.21
CA LEU A 288 107.49 97.04 -118.33
C LEU A 288 108.95 96.62 -118.59
N VAL A 289 109.35 95.41 -118.19
CA VAL A 289 110.74 94.92 -118.32
C VAL A 289 111.05 94.30 -119.69
N ARG A 290 110.05 93.87 -120.47
CA ARG A 290 110.29 93.12 -121.73
C ARG A 290 110.51 93.99 -122.98
N LYS A 291 110.34 95.32 -122.91
CA LYS A 291 110.39 96.23 -124.09
C LYS A 291 111.73 96.92 -124.38
N GLN A 292 112.84 96.64 -123.69
CA GLN A 292 114.14 97.24 -124.01
C GLN A 292 115.29 96.22 -124.12
N ARG A 293 115.77 96.06 -125.38
CA ARG A 293 117.09 95.57 -125.87
C ARG A 293 117.29 94.07 -126.18
N ARG A 294 117.44 93.81 -127.50
CA ARG A 294 118.39 92.88 -128.18
C ARG A 294 119.75 93.62 -128.37
N PRO A 295 120.93 92.98 -128.67
CA PRO A 295 121.13 91.99 -129.75
C PRO A 295 122.15 90.83 -129.55
N ALA A 296 122.06 89.85 -130.49
CA ALA A 296 123.04 88.88 -131.06
C ALA A 296 123.84 87.92 -130.13
N GLN A 297 124.07 86.63 -130.40
CA GLN A 297 123.73 85.69 -131.50
C GLN A 297 124.08 84.25 -131.06
N ASN A 298 123.24 83.27 -131.47
CA ASN A 298 123.55 81.90 -131.96
C ASN A 298 124.29 80.86 -131.08
N THR A 299 123.64 79.75 -130.65
CA THR A 299 123.48 78.39 -131.28
C THR A 299 124.41 77.32 -130.65
N PRO A 300 124.16 76.00 -130.75
CA PRO A 300 122.94 75.25 -131.11
C PRO A 300 122.59 74.04 -130.19
N ASP A 301 121.38 73.53 -130.45
CA ASP A 301 120.85 72.15 -130.46
C ASP A 301 120.65 71.24 -129.21
N LYS A 302 119.40 70.73 -129.19
CA LYS A 302 118.90 69.40 -128.75
C LYS A 302 118.92 69.03 -127.25
N ALA A 303 117.92 68.34 -126.67
CA ALA A 303 116.77 67.59 -127.18
C ALA A 303 115.75 67.28 -126.06
N ALA A 304 114.55 66.85 -126.50
CA ALA A 304 113.61 65.86 -125.93
C ALA A 304 112.96 66.16 -124.56
N GLY A 305 111.65 65.94 -124.36
CA GLY A 305 110.59 65.35 -125.18
C GLY A 305 109.24 65.56 -124.50
#